data_AF-A0A453IW08-F1
#
_entry.id   AF-A0A453IW08-F1
#
_cell.length_a   1.000
_cell.length_b   1.000
_cell.length_c   1.000
_cell.angle_alpha   90.00
_cell.angle_beta   90.00
_cell.angle_gamma   90.00
#
_symmetry.space_group_name_H-M   'P 1'
#
loop_
_entity.id
_entity.type
_entity.pdbx_description
1 polymer ?
#
loop_
_entity_poly.entity_id
_entity_poly.type
_entity_poly.pdbx_seq_one_letter_code
_entity_poly.pdbx_strand_id
1 'polypeptide(L)'
;AQHGPSAANSIFCSWMALGNILGYSSGSTNNWHKWFPFLRTRACCEACANLKGAFLVAVLFLAFCLVITVIFAKEIPYKAIAPLPTKANGQVEVEPTGPLAVFKGFKNLPPGMPSVLLVTGLTWLSWFPFILYDTDWMGREIYHGDPKGTPDEANAFQAGVRAGAFGLLLNS
;
A
#
# COMPACT_ATOMS: atom_id res chain seq x y z
N ALA A 1 -19.57 -11.05 -21.15
CA ALA A 1 -18.78 -10.68 -19.95
C ALA A 1 -18.30 -11.99 -19.30
N GLN A 2 -17.09 -12.45 -19.64
CA GLN A 2 -16.66 -13.86 -19.45
C GLN A 2 -15.69 -14.06 -18.28
N HIS A 3 -15.47 -13.05 -17.45
CA HIS A 3 -14.59 -13.12 -16.30
C HIS A 3 -15.41 -12.90 -15.03
N GLY A 4 -15.57 -13.96 -14.25
CA GLY A 4 -16.25 -13.91 -12.95
C GLY A 4 -15.41 -13.23 -11.87
N PRO A 5 -15.97 -13.03 -10.66
CA PRO A 5 -15.29 -12.37 -9.55
C PRO A 5 -13.96 -13.03 -9.16
N SER A 6 -13.81 -14.33 -9.38
CA SER A 6 -12.55 -15.06 -9.13
C SER A 6 -11.39 -14.59 -10.03
N ALA A 7 -11.66 -14.26 -11.30
CA ALA A 7 -10.63 -13.77 -12.21
C ALA A 7 -10.19 -12.35 -11.82
N ALA A 8 -11.14 -11.49 -11.42
CA ALA A 8 -10.83 -10.16 -10.91
C ALA A 8 -10.00 -10.22 -9.61
N ASN A 9 -10.37 -11.12 -8.69
CA ASN A 9 -9.62 -11.33 -7.45
C ASN A 9 -8.20 -11.85 -7.72
N SER A 10 -8.03 -12.77 -8.68
CA SER A 10 -6.70 -13.25 -9.07
C SER A 10 -5.82 -12.11 -9.61
N ILE A 11 -6.34 -11.27 -10.50
CA ILE A 11 -5.60 -10.12 -11.05
C ILE A 11 -5.22 -9.14 -9.94
N PHE A 12 -6.16 -8.86 -9.02
CA PHE A 12 -5.92 -8.00 -7.87
C PHE A 12 -4.80 -8.55 -6.97
N CYS A 13 -4.87 -9.83 -6.60
CA CYS A 13 -3.84 -10.48 -5.78
C CYS A 13 -2.47 -10.50 -6.48
N SER A 14 -2.42 -10.75 -7.79
CA SER A 14 -1.17 -10.69 -8.56
C SER A 14 -0.55 -9.29 -8.54
N TRP A 15 -1.37 -8.24 -8.69
CA TRP A 15 -0.87 -6.86 -8.66
C TRP A 15 -0.43 -6.43 -7.25
N MET A 16 -1.12 -6.89 -6.21
CA MET A 16 -0.71 -6.70 -4.82
C MET A 16 0.67 -7.33 -4.54
N ALA A 17 0.91 -8.55 -5.02
CA ALA A 17 2.20 -9.22 -4.87
C ALA A 17 3.32 -8.44 -5.57
N LEU A 18 3.09 -8.00 -6.81
CA LEU A 18 4.04 -7.14 -7.54
C LEU A 18 4.34 -5.84 -6.78
N GLY A 19 3.32 -5.21 -6.21
CA GLY A 19 3.47 -4.01 -5.39
C GLY A 19 4.35 -4.25 -4.16
N ASN A 20 4.13 -5.35 -3.45
CA ASN A 20 4.95 -5.74 -2.29
C ASN A 20 6.42 -5.97 -2.68
N ILE A 21 6.67 -6.74 -3.74
CA ILE A 21 8.03 -7.02 -4.24
C ILE A 21 8.74 -5.71 -4.59
N LEU A 22 8.10 -4.83 -5.36
CA LEU A 22 8.69 -3.55 -5.75
C LEU A 22 8.93 -2.63 -4.54
N GLY A 23 7.99 -2.60 -3.59
CA GLY A 23 8.10 -1.84 -2.35
C GLY A 23 9.29 -2.31 -1.49
N TYR A 24 9.36 -3.59 -1.17
CA TYR A 24 10.46 -4.15 -0.37
C TYR A 24 11.81 -4.11 -1.12
N SER A 25 11.81 -4.26 -2.44
CA SER A 25 13.01 -4.07 -3.27
C SER A 25 13.53 -2.65 -3.20
N SER A 26 12.62 -1.66 -3.21
CA SER A 26 13.02 -0.26 -3.07
C SER A 26 13.63 0.04 -1.71
N GLY A 27 13.11 -0.59 -0.64
CA GLY A 27 13.62 -0.45 0.73
C GLY A 27 14.96 -1.15 0.98
N SER A 28 15.23 -2.28 0.33
CA SER A 28 16.51 -3.00 0.44
C SER A 28 17.65 -2.34 -0.35
N THR A 29 17.33 -1.52 -1.36
CA THR A 29 18.33 -0.90 -2.24
C THR A 29 18.96 0.36 -1.61
N ASN A 30 20.29 0.38 -1.46
CA ASN A 30 21.03 1.53 -0.91
C ASN A 30 21.52 2.55 -1.96
N ASN A 31 21.16 2.41 -3.24
CA ASN A 31 21.78 3.16 -4.35
C ASN A 31 20.94 4.32 -4.91
N TRP A 32 19.80 4.65 -4.30
CA TRP A 32 18.90 5.72 -4.76
C TRP A 32 19.57 7.11 -4.85
N HIS A 33 20.48 7.42 -3.92
CA HIS A 33 21.28 8.65 -3.91
C HIS A 33 22.23 8.79 -5.11
N LYS A 34 22.57 7.68 -5.81
CA LYS A 34 23.37 7.71 -7.05
C LYS A 34 22.52 8.00 -8.29
N TRP A 35 21.29 7.50 -8.30
CA TRP A 35 20.33 7.75 -9.39
C TRP A 35 19.79 9.18 -9.35
N PHE A 36 19.58 9.72 -8.15
CA PHE A 36 19.08 11.09 -7.95
C PHE A 36 20.05 11.92 -7.09
N PRO A 37 21.23 12.29 -7.63
CA PRO A 37 22.23 13.05 -6.86
C PRO A 37 21.74 14.43 -6.42
N PHE A 38 20.71 14.98 -7.09
CA PHE A 38 20.09 16.25 -6.73
C PHE A 38 19.38 16.22 -5.36
N LEU A 39 19.02 15.03 -4.85
CA LEU A 39 18.34 14.87 -3.56
C LEU A 39 19.30 14.94 -2.36
N ARG A 40 20.61 14.83 -2.59
CA ARG A 40 21.64 14.92 -1.55
C ARG A 40 21.94 16.39 -1.25
N THR A 41 21.79 16.80 0.00
CA THR A 41 22.07 18.17 0.47
C THR A 41 22.92 18.12 1.73
N ARG A 42 23.53 19.24 2.15
CA ARG A 42 24.34 19.28 3.39
C ARG A 42 23.55 18.89 4.66
N ALA A 43 22.22 18.93 4.61
CA ALA A 43 21.34 18.58 5.72
C ALA A 43 20.78 17.14 5.64
N CYS A 44 21.02 16.39 4.55
CA CYS A 44 20.42 15.08 4.32
C CYS A 44 21.52 14.06 3.96
N CYS A 45 21.70 13.09 4.86
CA CYS A 45 22.65 11.98 4.69
C CYS A 45 22.19 10.98 3.61
N GLU A 46 23.02 9.99 3.32
CA GLU A 46 22.76 8.97 2.27
C GLU A 46 21.46 8.20 2.50
N ALA A 47 21.17 7.83 3.76
CA ALA A 47 19.91 7.18 4.13
C ALA A 47 18.68 8.07 3.86
N CYS A 48 18.77 9.35 4.23
CA CYS A 48 17.72 10.34 3.98
C CYS A 48 17.50 10.58 2.46
N ALA A 49 18.58 10.67 1.68
CA ALA A 49 18.50 10.83 0.23
C ALA A 49 17.90 9.59 -0.44
N ASN A 50 18.22 8.39 0.07
CA ASN A 50 17.65 7.16 -0.45
C ASN A 50 16.14 7.06 -0.22
N LEU A 51 15.68 7.41 0.99
CA LEU A 51 14.26 7.40 1.32
C LEU A 51 13.47 8.39 0.44
N LYS A 52 13.99 9.61 0.27
CA LYS A 52 13.38 10.61 -0.63
C LYS A 52 13.36 10.15 -2.08
N GLY A 53 14.41 9.49 -2.56
CA GLY A 53 14.48 8.94 -3.91
C GLY A 53 13.42 7.86 -4.15
N ALA A 54 13.28 6.92 -3.20
CA ALA A 54 12.25 5.88 -3.27
C ALA A 54 10.83 6.47 -3.30
N PHE A 55 10.53 7.44 -2.42
CA PHE A 55 9.23 8.12 -2.43
C PHE A 55 8.95 8.90 -3.72
N LEU A 56 9.96 9.57 -4.28
CA LEU A 56 9.79 10.30 -5.54
C LEU A 56 9.42 9.35 -6.68
N VAL A 57 10.09 8.20 -6.79
CA VAL A 57 9.78 7.19 -7.80
C VAL A 57 8.40 6.60 -7.58
N ALA A 58 8.02 6.32 -6.32
CA ALA A 58 6.68 5.85 -6.01
C ALA A 58 5.59 6.84 -6.45
N VAL A 59 5.78 8.14 -6.20
CA VAL A 59 4.83 9.19 -6.62
C VAL A 59 4.72 9.26 -8.13
N LEU A 60 5.83 9.23 -8.86
CA LEU A 60 5.82 9.24 -10.33
C LEU A 60 5.14 8.00 -10.91
N PHE A 61 5.40 6.82 -10.34
CA PHE A 61 4.77 5.57 -10.76
C PHE A 61 3.26 5.59 -10.47
N LEU A 62 2.84 6.03 -9.29
CA LEU A 62 1.42 6.19 -8.95
C LEU A 62 0.71 7.17 -9.88
N ALA A 63 1.33 8.31 -10.17
CA ALA A 63 0.78 9.29 -11.12
C ALA A 63 0.61 8.68 -12.52
N PHE A 64 1.59 7.91 -12.98
CA PHE A 64 1.52 7.20 -14.25
C PHE A 64 0.39 6.15 -14.27
N CYS A 65 0.30 5.31 -13.25
CA CYS A 65 -0.78 4.32 -13.12
C CYS A 65 -2.16 4.99 -13.03
N LEU A 66 -2.27 6.11 -12.32
CA LEU A 66 -3.49 6.91 -12.23
C LEU A 66 -3.89 7.43 -13.62
N VAL A 67 -2.96 8.02 -14.36
CA VAL A 67 -3.21 8.55 -15.71
C VAL A 67 -3.68 7.44 -16.65
N ILE A 68 -3.03 6.27 -16.64
CA ILE A 68 -3.47 5.11 -17.41
C ILE A 68 -4.89 4.70 -17.00
N THR A 69 -5.14 4.60 -15.69
CA THR A 69 -6.46 4.20 -15.18
C THR A 69 -7.53 5.17 -15.67
N VAL A 70 -7.30 6.48 -15.58
CA VAL A 70 -8.26 7.50 -16.03
C VAL A 70 -8.49 7.46 -17.54
N ILE A 71 -7.46 7.17 -18.35
CA ILE A 71 -7.59 7.11 -19.81
C ILE A 71 -8.33 5.85 -20.27
N PHE A 72 -8.03 4.70 -19.66
CA PHE A 72 -8.54 3.40 -20.10
C PHE A 72 -9.81 2.95 -19.38
N ALA A 73 -10.02 3.37 -18.13
CA ALA A 73 -11.23 3.06 -17.38
C ALA A 73 -12.38 3.89 -17.93
N LYS A 74 -13.21 3.25 -18.77
CA LYS A 74 -14.48 3.83 -19.21
C LYS A 74 -15.43 3.83 -18.02
N GLU A 75 -15.53 4.97 -17.35
CA GLU A 75 -16.56 5.19 -16.34
C GLU A 75 -17.93 5.21 -17.02
N ILE A 76 -18.83 4.34 -16.58
CA ILE A 76 -20.23 4.41 -16.97
C ILE A 76 -20.82 5.51 -16.08
N PRO A 77 -21.32 6.63 -16.64
CA PRO A 77 -21.95 7.66 -15.82
C PRO A 77 -23.04 6.99 -14.99
N TYR A 78 -23.01 7.23 -13.68
CA TYR A 78 -24.00 6.70 -12.74
C TYR A 78 -25.38 7.21 -13.17
N LYS A 79 -26.10 6.39 -13.95
CA LYS A 79 -27.48 6.68 -14.32
C LYS A 79 -28.29 6.44 -13.06
N ALA A 80 -28.68 7.53 -12.40
CA ALA A 80 -29.54 7.52 -11.21
C ALA A 80 -30.97 6.93 -11.45
N ILE A 81 -31.19 6.18 -12.53
CA ILE A 81 -32.50 5.62 -12.90
C ILE A 81 -32.31 4.25 -13.56
N ALA A 82 -31.96 3.26 -12.75
CA ALA A 82 -32.50 1.91 -12.92
C ALA A 82 -32.82 1.41 -11.51
N PRO A 83 -34.07 1.07 -11.18
CA PRO A 83 -34.41 0.54 -9.87
C PRO A 83 -33.75 -0.82 -9.72
N LEU A 84 -32.54 -0.86 -9.14
CA LEU A 84 -31.94 -2.09 -8.65
C LEU A 84 -32.63 -2.44 -7.32
N PRO A 85 -33.08 -3.69 -7.12
CA PRO A 85 -33.75 -4.10 -5.90
C PRO A 85 -32.72 -4.24 -4.78
N THR A 86 -32.47 -3.15 -4.04
CA THR A 86 -31.47 -3.12 -2.96
C THR A 86 -32.03 -3.56 -1.60
N LYS A 87 -33.22 -4.16 -1.56
CA LYS A 87 -33.74 -4.81 -0.34
C LYS A 87 -34.23 -6.21 -0.66
N ALA A 88 -33.95 -7.16 0.24
CA ALA A 88 -34.65 -8.45 0.30
C ALA A 88 -36.18 -8.31 0.45
N ASN A 89 -36.68 -7.07 0.63
CA ASN A 89 -38.08 -6.71 0.78
C ASN A 89 -38.60 -5.73 -0.31
N GLY A 90 -37.94 -5.64 -1.47
CA GLY A 90 -38.54 -5.04 -2.68
C GLY A 90 -38.75 -3.51 -2.71
N GLN A 91 -38.18 -2.73 -1.78
CA GLN A 91 -38.30 -1.27 -1.82
C GLN A 91 -37.13 -0.60 -2.54
N VAL A 92 -37.46 0.21 -3.55
CA VAL A 92 -36.56 1.07 -4.32
C VAL A 92 -36.33 2.36 -3.54
N GLU A 93 -35.09 2.63 -3.13
CA GLU A 93 -34.72 3.87 -2.42
C GLU A 93 -33.78 4.68 -3.31
N VAL A 94 -34.12 5.95 -3.58
CA VAL A 94 -33.28 6.87 -4.35
C VAL A 94 -31.98 7.08 -3.59
N GLU A 95 -30.86 6.74 -4.21
CA GLU A 95 -29.52 6.85 -3.64
C GLU A 95 -29.18 8.35 -3.45
N PRO A 96 -28.82 8.82 -2.25
CA PRO A 96 -28.38 10.20 -2.06
C PRO A 96 -27.09 10.41 -2.85
N THR A 97 -26.97 11.50 -3.60
CA THR A 97 -25.70 11.90 -4.23
C THR A 97 -24.91 12.76 -3.24
N GLY A 98 -23.74 12.28 -2.80
CA GLY A 98 -22.81 13.05 -1.96
C GLY A 98 -22.05 12.20 -0.93
N PRO A 99 -21.14 12.79 -0.14
CA PRO A 99 -20.34 12.06 0.87
C PRO A 99 -21.20 11.36 1.93
N LEU A 100 -22.41 11.86 2.20
CA LEU A 100 -23.37 11.22 3.11
C LEU A 100 -23.89 9.87 2.59
N ALA A 101 -23.86 9.66 1.27
CA ALA A 101 -24.25 8.41 0.63
C ALA A 101 -23.34 7.24 1.04
N VAL A 102 -22.05 7.52 1.24
CA VAL A 102 -21.06 6.54 1.69
C VAL A 102 -21.42 6.01 3.08
N PHE A 103 -21.79 6.90 4.00
CA PHE A 103 -22.24 6.52 5.35
C PHE A 103 -23.56 5.74 5.33
N LYS A 104 -24.49 6.09 4.42
CA LYS A 104 -25.73 5.34 4.23
C LYS A 104 -25.47 3.95 3.63
N GLY A 105 -24.48 3.85 2.73
CA GLY A 105 -23.95 2.59 2.20
C GLY A 105 -23.44 1.68 3.32
N PHE A 106 -22.63 2.21 4.24
CA PHE A 106 -22.15 1.49 5.44
C PHE A 106 -23.27 0.91 6.32
N LYS A 107 -24.43 1.56 6.35
CA LYS A 107 -25.59 1.12 7.13
C LYS A 107 -26.46 0.07 6.40
N ASN A 108 -26.40 0.03 5.07
CA ASN A 108 -27.24 -0.83 4.23
C ASN A 108 -26.51 -2.09 3.72
N LEU A 109 -25.33 -2.42 4.26
CA LEU A 109 -24.60 -3.61 3.83
C LEU A 109 -25.27 -4.93 4.26
N PRO A 110 -25.09 -6.01 3.48
CA PRO A 110 -25.47 -7.35 3.87
C PRO A 110 -24.90 -7.72 5.25
N PRO A 111 -25.63 -8.48 6.08
CA PRO A 111 -25.29 -8.69 7.50
C PRO A 111 -23.92 -9.32 7.75
N GLY A 112 -23.34 -10.05 6.77
CA GLY A 112 -22.00 -10.62 6.89
C GLY A 112 -20.84 -9.66 6.56
N MET A 113 -21.10 -8.59 5.81
CA MET A 113 -20.04 -7.74 5.23
C MET A 113 -19.36 -6.81 6.25
N PRO A 114 -20.05 -6.23 7.26
CA PRO A 114 -19.40 -5.46 8.32
C PRO A 114 -18.36 -6.26 9.11
N SER A 115 -18.62 -7.55 9.37
CA SER A 115 -17.68 -8.43 10.07
C SER A 115 -16.39 -8.62 9.26
N VAL A 116 -16.52 -8.88 7.96
CA VAL A 116 -15.36 -9.03 7.05
C VAL A 116 -14.54 -7.73 6.98
N LEU A 117 -15.19 -6.57 6.90
CA LEU A 117 -14.51 -5.28 6.88
C LEU A 117 -13.74 -5.01 8.19
N LEU A 118 -14.36 -5.32 9.33
CA LEU A 118 -13.72 -5.16 10.64
C LEU A 118 -12.52 -6.10 10.78
N VAL A 119 -12.69 -7.38 10.47
CA VAL A 119 -11.59 -8.37 10.52
C VAL A 119 -10.46 -7.94 9.59
N THR A 120 -10.78 -7.57 8.35
CA THR A 120 -9.78 -7.10 7.38
C THR A 120 -9.04 -5.86 7.90
N GLY A 121 -9.76 -4.87 8.43
CA GLY A 121 -9.15 -3.67 9.01
C GLY A 121 -8.21 -3.98 10.16
N LEU A 122 -8.63 -4.83 11.11
CA LEU A 122 -7.78 -5.25 12.22
C LEU A 122 -6.57 -6.06 11.77
N THR A 123 -6.72 -6.95 10.77
CA THR A 123 -5.62 -7.73 10.22
C THR A 123 -4.55 -6.82 9.61
N TRP A 124 -4.95 -5.86 8.77
CA TRP A 124 -4.00 -4.93 8.16
C TRP A 124 -3.36 -4.01 9.20
N LEU A 125 -4.12 -3.54 10.21
CA LEU A 125 -3.57 -2.75 11.31
C LEU A 125 -2.51 -3.52 12.13
N SER A 126 -2.66 -4.83 12.30
CA SER A 126 -1.66 -5.68 12.97
C SER A 126 -0.44 -5.96 12.08
N TRP A 127 -0.63 -6.05 10.77
CA TRP A 127 0.44 -6.39 9.83
C TRP A 127 1.48 -5.27 9.70
N PHE A 128 1.06 -4.00 9.75
CA PHE A 128 1.97 -2.85 9.64
C PHE A 128 3.04 -2.79 10.76
N PRO A 129 2.66 -2.82 12.07
CA PRO A 129 3.64 -2.86 13.16
C PRO A 129 4.53 -4.11 13.12
N PHE A 130 3.99 -5.24 12.68
CA PHE A 130 4.74 -6.49 12.58
C PHE A 130 5.90 -6.36 11.59
N ILE A 131 5.64 -5.89 10.37
CA ILE A 131 6.70 -5.62 9.38
C ILE A 131 7.74 -4.64 9.90
N LEU A 132 7.31 -3.55 10.55
CA LEU A 132 8.24 -2.56 11.10
C LEU A 132 9.11 -3.15 12.19
N TYR A 133 8.52 -3.92 13.10
CA TYR A 133 9.24 -4.61 14.17
C TYR A 133 10.25 -5.59 13.61
N ASP A 134 9.89 -6.41 12.60
CA ASP A 134 10.82 -7.37 12.00
C ASP A 134 12.06 -6.68 11.42
N THR A 135 11.88 -5.57 10.70
CA THR A 135 13.01 -4.82 10.14
C THR A 135 13.84 -4.09 11.20
N ASP A 136 13.22 -3.58 12.26
CA ASP A 136 13.92 -2.94 13.38
C ASP A 136 14.69 -3.96 14.22
N TRP A 137 14.11 -5.14 14.45
CA TRP A 137 14.75 -6.28 15.11
C TRP A 137 15.96 -6.77 14.30
N MET A 138 15.82 -6.89 12.97
CA MET A 138 16.96 -7.19 12.09
C MET A 138 18.07 -6.15 12.20
N GLY A 139 17.73 -4.86 12.35
CA GLY A 139 18.68 -3.78 12.55
C GLY A 139 19.40 -3.83 13.90
N ARG A 140 18.66 -4.05 15.00
CA ARG A 140 19.17 -3.97 16.37
C ARG A 140 19.80 -5.26 16.86
N GLU A 141 19.11 -6.39 16.71
CA GLU A 141 19.52 -7.64 17.33
C GLU A 141 20.48 -8.44 16.46
N ILE A 142 20.23 -8.52 15.14
CA ILE A 142 21.08 -9.30 14.23
C ILE A 142 22.33 -8.53 13.82
N TYR A 143 22.18 -7.26 13.48
CA TYR A 143 23.29 -6.41 13.04
C TYR A 143 23.94 -5.61 14.17
N HIS A 144 23.45 -5.74 15.42
CA HIS A 144 23.95 -5.03 16.60
C HIS A 144 24.07 -3.51 16.39
N GLY A 145 23.18 -2.93 15.59
CA GLY A 145 23.19 -1.51 15.27
C GLY A 145 22.27 -0.70 16.18
N ASP A 146 22.66 0.54 16.48
CA ASP A 146 21.82 1.50 17.18
C ASP A 146 21.55 2.73 16.29
N PRO A 147 20.28 3.04 15.94
CA PRO A 147 19.96 4.24 15.19
C PRO A 147 20.31 5.56 15.90
N LYS A 148 20.53 5.54 17.23
CA LYS A 148 20.93 6.69 18.05
C LYS A 148 22.40 6.64 18.50
N GLY A 149 23.12 5.59 18.11
CA GLY A 149 24.52 5.39 18.47
C GLY A 149 25.47 6.23 17.62
N THR A 150 26.71 5.76 17.56
CA THR A 150 27.75 6.29 16.67
C THR A 150 27.36 6.15 15.19
N PRO A 151 27.98 6.91 14.26
CA PRO A 151 27.70 6.78 12.83
C PRO A 151 27.86 5.35 12.29
N ASP A 152 28.79 4.57 12.84
CA ASP A 152 29.03 3.18 12.46
C ASP A 152 27.91 2.24 12.94
N GLU A 153 27.43 2.41 14.17
CA GLU A 153 26.27 1.69 14.71
C GLU A 153 24.99 2.03 13.95
N ALA A 154 24.80 3.29 13.58
CA ALA A 154 23.66 3.72 12.76
C ALA A 154 23.73 3.10 11.34
N ASN A 155 24.93 3.01 10.76
CA ASN A 155 25.12 2.35 9.46
C ASN A 155 24.87 0.84 9.53
N ALA A 156 25.30 0.18 10.61
CA ALA A 156 25.01 -1.23 10.88
C ALA A 156 23.51 -1.49 11.03
N PHE A 157 22.80 -0.62 11.76
CA PHE A 157 21.34 -0.67 11.88
C PHE A 157 20.66 -0.55 10.51
N GLN A 158 21.06 0.43 9.69
CA GLN A 158 20.51 0.59 8.33
C GLN A 158 20.84 -0.62 7.43
N ALA A 159 21.98 -1.28 7.63
CA ALA A 159 22.28 -2.53 6.93
C ALA A 159 21.34 -3.67 7.31
N GLY A 160 21.06 -3.82 8.61
CA GLY A 160 20.09 -4.82 9.08
C GLY A 160 18.67 -4.54 8.63
N VAL A 161 18.22 -3.27 8.65
CA VAL A 161 16.90 -2.88 8.11
C VAL A 161 16.77 -3.24 6.63
N ARG A 162 17.81 -3.00 5.82
CA ARG A 162 17.82 -3.39 4.39
C ARG A 162 17.78 -4.91 4.19
N ALA A 163 18.49 -5.65 5.03
CA ALA A 163 18.46 -7.11 5.01
C ALA A 163 17.08 -7.66 5.42
N GLY A 164 16.44 -7.05 6.42
CA GLY A 164 15.06 -7.35 6.80
C GLY A 164 14.07 -7.07 5.66
N ALA A 165 14.19 -5.92 5.00
CA ALA A 165 13.39 -5.60 3.82
C ALA A 165 13.61 -6.61 2.68
N PHE A 166 14.83 -7.10 2.50
CA PHE A 166 15.11 -8.17 1.53
C PHE A 166 14.47 -9.51 1.93
N GLY A 167 14.45 -9.85 3.22
CA GLY A 167 13.72 -11.02 3.73
C GLY A 167 12.22 -10.95 3.45
N LEU A 168 11.60 -9.78 3.65
CA LEU A 168 10.19 -9.55 3.33
C LEU A 168 9.89 -9.62 1.83
N LEU A 169 10.84 -9.19 0.98
CA LEU A 169 10.74 -9.38 -0.46
C LEU A 169 10.67 -10.86 -0.85
N LEU A 170 11.46 -11.73 -0.21
CA LEU A 170 11.44 -13.17 -0.49
C LEU A 170 10.16 -13.86 0.00
N ASN A 171 9.47 -13.27 0.98
CA ASN A 171 8.19 -13.76 1.49
C ASN A 171 6.97 -13.34 0.66
N SER A 172 7.16 -12.39 -0.29
CA SER A 172 6.08 -11.75 -1.06
C SER A 172 5.51 -12.59 -2.20
#